data_AF-A0A3L7S148-F1
#
_entry.id   AF-A0A3L7S148-F1
#
_cell.length_a   1.000
_cell.length_b   1.000
_cell.length_c   1.000
_cell.angle_alpha   90.00
_cell.angle_beta   90.00
_cell.angle_gamma   90.00
#
_symmetry.space_group_name_H-M   'P 1'
#
loop_
_entity.id
_entity.type
_entity.pdbx_description
1 polymer ?
#
loop_
_entity_poly.entity_id
_entity_poly.type
_entity_poly.pdbx_seq_one_letter_code
_entity_poly.pdbx_strand_id
1 'polypeptide(L)'
;MHVLLIHQAFVSPDDAGGTRHYELARRFVDGGHQFSIVASDLSYLSGKKCAANELVQDFDGVKVQRAWTYSALHRSFVWRIVSFLSFMVSSVWTALKVKNVDLVIGTSPPIFQAVSAWVISVIKWRPFLLEIRDLWPEFAVDMGVLKNPVLIWMARRLERFLYARANHMLVNSPAYRDYLIGLGIPAEKISFIANGVDPDMFHVQKTAGGLRDEFQLHQKYLVTYAGAMGMANNLEVVLEAATLLTDVPDVHFLMVGDGKDRQKLEELAKSMNVKNVTFTGSRPKSQMPEIL
;
A
#
# COMPACT_ATOMS: atom_id res chain seq x y z
N MET A 1 -14.43 -14.13 16.23
CA MET A 1 -13.02 -14.55 16.06
C MET A 1 -12.10 -13.38 16.31
N HIS A 2 -10.82 -13.63 16.62
CA HIS A 2 -9.78 -12.60 16.72
C HIS A 2 -8.73 -12.77 15.62
N VAL A 3 -8.65 -11.79 14.72
CA VAL A 3 -7.67 -11.74 13.63
C VAL A 3 -6.48 -10.88 14.01
N LEU A 4 -5.27 -11.38 13.77
CA LEU A 4 -4.02 -10.64 13.93
C LEU A 4 -3.38 -10.42 12.55
N LEU A 5 -3.23 -9.18 12.13
CA LEU A 5 -2.51 -8.78 10.94
C LEU A 5 -1.12 -8.23 11.30
N ILE A 6 -0.07 -8.70 10.61
CA ILE A 6 1.26 -8.07 10.68
C ILE A 6 1.48 -7.26 9.41
N HIS A 7 1.52 -5.94 9.56
CA HIS A 7 1.64 -5.00 8.45
C HIS A 7 2.53 -3.79 8.81
N GLN A 8 3.79 -3.84 8.41
CA GLN A 8 4.80 -2.81 8.61
C GLN A 8 4.36 -1.43 8.15
N ALA A 9 3.89 -1.33 6.90
CA ALA A 9 3.50 -0.08 6.25
C ALA A 9 2.01 0.25 6.42
N PHE A 10 1.40 -0.16 7.54
CA PHE A 10 0.02 0.18 7.85
C PHE A 10 -0.16 1.70 7.95
N VAL A 11 -1.24 2.18 7.34
CA VAL A 11 -1.66 3.58 7.31
C VAL A 11 -2.94 3.71 8.13
N SER A 12 -2.92 4.58 9.14
CA SER A 12 -4.10 4.87 9.96
C SER A 12 -5.11 5.73 9.19
N PRO A 13 -6.38 5.84 9.62
CA PRO A 13 -7.36 6.72 8.97
C PRO A 13 -6.92 8.19 8.92
N ASP A 14 -6.09 8.63 9.86
CA ASP A 14 -5.59 10.01 9.96
C ASP A 14 -4.36 10.28 9.07
N ASP A 15 -3.72 9.21 8.56
CA ASP A 15 -2.53 9.30 7.73
C ASP A 15 -2.89 9.35 6.24
N ALA A 16 -2.07 10.06 5.46
CA ALA A 16 -2.14 9.98 4.00
C ALA A 16 -1.72 8.57 3.51
N GLY A 17 -2.45 8.01 2.54
CA GLY A 17 -2.11 6.74 1.89
C GLY A 17 -3.28 5.76 1.79
N GLY A 18 -2.96 4.51 1.47
CA GLY A 18 -3.96 3.46 1.29
C GLY A 18 -4.42 2.87 2.63
N THR A 19 -5.65 3.18 3.06
CA THR A 19 -6.22 2.73 4.34
C THR A 19 -6.91 1.36 4.28
N ARG A 20 -6.67 0.55 3.22
CA ARG A 20 -7.38 -0.73 2.97
C ARG A 20 -7.46 -1.64 4.21
N HIS A 21 -6.35 -1.85 4.90
CA HIS A 21 -6.32 -2.77 6.04
C HIS A 21 -7.06 -2.22 7.26
N TYR A 22 -7.15 -0.90 7.41
CA TYR A 22 -8.03 -0.27 8.39
C TYR A 22 -9.50 -0.49 8.01
N GLU A 23 -9.88 -0.24 6.75
CA GLU A 23 -11.26 -0.45 6.27
C GLU A 23 -11.73 -1.90 6.39
N LEU A 24 -10.82 -2.85 6.14
CA LEU A 24 -11.06 -4.27 6.33
C LEU A 24 -11.22 -4.59 7.83
N ALA A 25 -10.30 -4.11 8.67
CA ALA A 25 -10.33 -4.36 10.10
C ALA A 25 -11.59 -3.78 10.76
N ARG A 26 -12.00 -2.56 10.39
CA ARG A 26 -13.22 -1.92 10.86
C ARG A 26 -14.45 -2.77 10.55
N ARG A 27 -14.59 -3.26 9.30
CA ARG A 27 -15.71 -4.14 8.91
C ARG A 27 -15.74 -5.47 9.68
N PHE A 28 -14.58 -6.01 10.06
CA PHE A 28 -14.52 -7.17 10.95
C PHE A 28 -15.01 -6.82 12.36
N VAL A 29 -14.61 -5.67 12.89
CA VAL A 29 -15.05 -5.16 14.18
C VAL A 29 -16.55 -4.91 14.20
N ASP A 30 -17.10 -4.25 13.18
CA ASP A 30 -18.53 -4.01 13.00
C ASP A 30 -19.33 -5.34 12.94
N GLY A 31 -18.74 -6.40 12.41
CA GLY A 31 -19.27 -7.76 12.41
C GLY A 31 -19.17 -8.51 13.75
N GLY A 32 -18.73 -7.85 14.83
CA GLY A 32 -18.57 -8.45 16.16
C GLY A 32 -17.31 -9.30 16.32
N HIS A 33 -16.30 -9.12 15.46
CA HIS A 33 -15.00 -9.78 15.59
C HIS A 33 -13.96 -8.84 16.24
N GLN A 34 -12.86 -9.41 16.69
CA GLN A 34 -11.72 -8.62 17.16
C GLN A 34 -10.66 -8.57 16.06
N PHE A 35 -10.10 -7.38 15.83
CA PHE A 35 -9.03 -7.20 14.86
C PHE A 35 -7.86 -6.47 15.50
N SER A 36 -6.66 -7.03 15.39
CA SER A 36 -5.43 -6.41 15.87
C SER A 36 -4.40 -6.33 14.76
N ILE A 37 -3.70 -5.21 14.70
CA ILE A 37 -2.66 -4.95 13.70
C ILE A 37 -1.35 -4.72 14.43
N VAL A 38 -0.29 -5.41 14.04
CA VAL A 38 1.08 -5.07 14.43
C VAL A 38 1.73 -4.33 13.28
N ALA A 39 2.07 -3.06 13.52
CA ALA A 39 2.56 -2.13 12.52
C ALA A 39 3.88 -1.48 12.92
N SER A 40 4.61 -0.89 11.96
CA SER A 40 5.81 -0.13 12.28
C SER A 40 5.48 1.09 13.14
N ASP A 41 6.39 1.47 14.04
CA ASP A 41 6.39 2.79 14.68
C ASP A 41 6.82 3.93 13.74
N LEU A 42 7.15 3.63 12.48
CA LEU A 42 7.49 4.58 11.43
C LEU A 42 6.46 4.58 10.30
N SER A 43 6.18 5.78 9.78
CA SER A 43 5.41 5.96 8.55
C SER A 43 6.28 5.54 7.37
N TYR A 44 5.78 4.64 6.53
CA TYR A 44 6.50 4.22 5.32
C TYR A 44 6.67 5.34 4.30
N LEU A 45 5.73 6.30 4.25
CA LEU A 45 5.77 7.42 3.32
C LEU A 45 6.77 8.49 3.74
N SER A 46 6.77 8.87 5.02
CA SER A 46 7.60 9.99 5.51
C SER A 46 8.89 9.55 6.20
N GLY A 47 8.99 8.29 6.63
CA GLY A 47 10.08 7.78 7.46
C GLY A 47 10.08 8.30 8.90
N LYS A 48 9.09 9.13 9.27
CA LYS A 48 8.94 9.72 10.60
C LYS A 48 8.17 8.79 11.53
N LYS A 49 8.33 8.97 12.84
CA LYS A 49 7.57 8.18 13.83
C LYS A 49 6.07 8.47 13.73
N CYS A 50 5.26 7.42 13.72
CA CYS A 50 3.79 7.50 13.73
C CYS A 50 3.23 7.83 15.11
N ALA A 51 3.94 7.50 16.19
CA ALA A 51 3.51 7.76 17.55
C ALA A 51 4.71 8.19 18.40
N ALA A 52 4.59 9.29 19.14
CA ALA A 52 5.66 9.79 19.99
C ALA A 52 5.95 8.81 21.15
N ASN A 53 4.90 8.30 21.81
CA ASN A 53 5.01 7.43 23.00
C ASN A 53 3.95 6.30 23.11
N GLU A 54 2.90 6.30 22.28
CA GLU A 54 1.84 5.29 22.38
C GLU A 54 2.14 4.06 21.51
N LEU A 55 2.50 2.97 22.18
CA LEU A 55 2.78 1.69 21.51
C LEU A 55 1.51 0.91 21.16
N VAL A 56 0.36 1.28 21.72
CA VAL A 56 -0.94 0.67 21.45
C VAL A 56 -1.94 1.80 21.20
N GLN A 57 -2.58 1.77 20.05
CA GLN A 57 -3.56 2.73 19.60
C GLN A 57 -4.86 2.00 19.27
N ASP A 58 -6.00 2.69 19.39
CA ASP A 58 -7.31 2.17 19.05
C ASP A 58 -7.95 3.10 18.01
N PHE A 59 -8.34 2.54 16.87
CA PHE A 59 -9.03 3.24 15.80
C PHE A 59 -10.35 2.51 15.53
N ASP A 60 -11.45 3.02 16.08
CA ASP A 60 -12.79 2.43 15.93
C ASP A 60 -12.85 0.94 16.32
N GLY A 61 -12.20 0.60 17.45
CA GLY A 61 -12.09 -0.77 17.96
C GLY A 61 -11.00 -1.61 17.30
N VAL A 62 -10.30 -1.10 16.28
CA VAL A 62 -9.13 -1.73 15.68
C VAL A 62 -7.89 -1.42 16.52
N LYS A 63 -7.36 -2.45 17.18
CA LYS A 63 -6.17 -2.30 18.04
C LYS A 63 -4.89 -2.34 17.22
N VAL A 64 -4.18 -1.23 17.14
CA VAL A 64 -2.90 -1.11 16.42
C VAL A 64 -1.75 -1.08 17.41
N GLN A 65 -0.83 -2.04 17.31
CA GLN A 65 0.35 -2.16 18.17
C GLN A 65 1.60 -1.83 17.37
N ARG A 66 2.34 -0.82 17.81
CA ARG A 66 3.53 -0.31 17.13
C ARG A 66 4.76 -1.11 17.55
N ALA A 67 5.44 -1.69 16.56
CA ALA A 67 6.70 -2.41 16.71
C ALA A 67 7.86 -1.55 16.22
N TRP A 68 8.94 -1.55 17.01
CA TRP A 68 10.13 -0.75 16.72
C TRP A 68 10.72 -1.06 15.34
N THR A 69 11.06 -0.03 14.60
CA THR A 69 11.69 -0.15 13.28
C THR A 69 12.90 0.78 13.20
N TYR A 70 14.00 0.28 12.65
CA TYR A 70 15.17 1.12 12.44
C TYR A 70 14.88 2.23 11.43
N SER A 71 15.11 3.50 11.82
CA SER A 71 14.74 4.68 11.00
C SER A 71 15.76 4.95 9.89
N ALA A 72 15.75 4.10 8.86
CA ALA A 72 16.61 4.27 7.68
C ALA A 72 15.95 3.83 6.35
N LEU A 73 14.61 3.80 6.30
CA LEU A 73 13.81 3.36 5.14
C LEU A 73 14.15 4.11 3.84
N HIS A 74 14.50 5.39 3.96
CA HIS A 74 14.77 6.28 2.82
C HIS A 74 16.26 6.58 2.60
N ARG A 75 17.17 6.00 3.41
CA ARG A 75 18.61 6.29 3.31
C ARG A 75 19.27 5.63 2.10
N SER A 76 19.07 4.33 1.93
CA SER A 76 19.54 3.56 0.77
C SER A 76 18.81 2.22 0.67
N PHE A 77 19.03 1.46 -0.40
CA PHE A 77 18.45 0.12 -0.56
C PHE A 77 18.84 -0.83 0.59
N VAL A 78 20.13 -0.86 0.96
CA VAL A 78 20.63 -1.72 2.06
C VAL A 78 20.01 -1.31 3.39
N TRP A 79 19.96 -0.02 3.68
CA TRP A 79 19.36 0.49 4.92
C TRP A 79 17.85 0.26 4.99
N ARG A 80 17.17 0.23 3.84
CA ARG A 80 15.76 -0.17 3.75
C ARG A 80 15.58 -1.64 4.13
N ILE A 81 16.47 -2.53 3.68
CA ILE A 81 16.45 -3.96 4.10
C ILE A 81 16.68 -4.07 5.61
N VAL A 82 17.64 -3.33 6.18
CA VAL A 82 17.86 -3.29 7.65
C VAL A 82 16.59 -2.82 8.38
N SER A 83 15.87 -1.84 7.83
CA SER A 83 14.60 -1.37 8.37
C SER A 83 13.51 -2.45 8.30
N PHE A 84 13.44 -3.23 7.21
CA PHE A 84 12.51 -4.35 7.09
C PHE A 84 12.85 -5.51 8.04
N LEU A 85 14.14 -5.84 8.20
CA LEU A 85 14.59 -6.90 9.10
C LEU A 85 14.42 -6.53 10.58
N SER A 86 14.69 -5.28 10.95
CA SER A 86 14.44 -4.80 12.32
C SER A 86 12.97 -4.89 12.69
N PHE A 87 12.07 -4.46 11.80
CA PHE A 87 10.64 -4.65 11.98
C PHE A 87 10.25 -6.14 12.03
N MET A 88 10.82 -6.97 11.16
CA MET A 88 10.53 -8.40 11.14
C MET A 88 10.78 -9.04 12.52
N VAL A 89 11.91 -8.71 13.15
CA VAL A 89 12.25 -9.23 14.49
C VAL A 89 11.37 -8.60 15.56
N SER A 90 11.25 -7.27 15.60
CA SER A 90 10.49 -6.58 16.66
C SER A 90 9.00 -6.90 16.64
N SER A 91 8.41 -7.06 15.44
CA SER A 91 7.00 -7.39 15.26
C SER A 91 6.63 -8.76 15.81
N VAL A 92 7.56 -9.74 15.82
CA VAL A 92 7.33 -11.02 16.50
C VAL A 92 7.14 -10.80 18.00
N TRP A 93 8.03 -10.04 18.65
CA TRP A 93 7.92 -9.75 20.09
C TRP A 93 6.63 -9.00 20.43
N THR A 94 6.22 -8.04 19.60
CA THR A 94 4.96 -7.32 19.78
C THR A 94 3.76 -8.24 19.56
N ALA A 95 3.75 -9.02 18.48
CA ALA A 95 2.68 -9.94 18.13
C ALA A 95 2.46 -11.06 19.18
N LEU A 96 3.52 -11.49 19.89
CA LEU A 96 3.39 -12.45 20.98
C LEU A 96 2.47 -11.95 22.10
N LYS A 97 2.45 -10.64 22.36
CA LYS A 97 1.62 -10.01 23.40
C LYS A 97 0.12 -10.02 23.06
N VAL A 98 -0.25 -10.22 21.79
CA VAL A 98 -1.64 -10.34 21.36
C VAL A 98 -2.20 -11.69 21.77
N LYS A 99 -3.13 -11.70 22.72
CA LYS A 99 -3.75 -12.94 23.25
C LYS A 99 -4.98 -13.33 22.42
N ASN A 100 -5.39 -14.59 22.54
CA ASN A 100 -6.64 -15.14 21.98
C ASN A 100 -6.81 -15.02 20.45
N VAL A 101 -5.71 -14.90 19.71
CA VAL A 101 -5.73 -14.88 18.23
C VAL A 101 -6.24 -16.21 17.70
N ASP A 102 -7.11 -16.17 16.70
CA ASP A 102 -7.65 -17.33 15.96
C ASP A 102 -7.04 -17.46 14.55
N LEU A 103 -6.60 -16.34 13.96
CA LEU A 103 -6.06 -16.27 12.61
C LEU A 103 -4.90 -15.26 12.55
N VAL A 104 -3.80 -15.63 11.90
CA VAL A 104 -2.65 -14.74 11.67
C VAL A 104 -2.54 -14.43 10.18
N ILE A 105 -2.57 -13.14 9.84
CA ILE A 105 -2.44 -12.63 8.47
C ILE A 105 -1.06 -11.98 8.31
N GLY A 106 -0.32 -12.42 7.29
CA GLY A 106 0.84 -11.71 6.76
C GLY A 106 0.52 -11.13 5.39
N THR A 107 1.11 -9.98 5.04
CA THR A 107 0.85 -9.32 3.76
C THR A 107 2.15 -9.02 2.98
N SER A 108 2.10 -8.92 1.65
CA SER A 108 3.16 -8.34 0.79
C SER A 108 2.80 -6.87 0.45
N PRO A 109 3.68 -5.99 -0.12
CA PRO A 109 4.98 -6.26 -0.75
C PRO A 109 6.20 -6.52 0.15
N PRO A 110 6.40 -5.86 1.32
CA PRO A 110 7.55 -6.18 2.19
C PRO A 110 7.47 -7.60 2.73
N ILE A 111 8.04 -8.58 2.02
CA ILE A 111 7.82 -9.99 2.30
C ILE A 111 8.33 -10.42 3.68
N PHE A 112 9.28 -9.67 4.26
CA PHE A 112 9.82 -9.91 5.58
C PHE A 112 8.74 -9.89 6.67
N GLN A 113 7.70 -9.05 6.55
CA GLN A 113 6.61 -9.03 7.54
C GLN A 113 5.78 -10.33 7.52
N ALA A 114 5.69 -11.00 6.36
CA ALA A 114 5.03 -12.29 6.24
C ALA A 114 5.82 -13.41 6.92
N VAL A 115 7.15 -13.28 7.04
CA VAL A 115 7.97 -14.18 7.87
C VAL A 115 7.58 -14.07 9.33
N SER A 116 7.43 -12.85 9.85
CA SER A 116 6.95 -12.62 11.22
C SER A 116 5.57 -13.22 11.44
N ALA A 117 4.67 -13.07 10.48
CA ALA A 117 3.32 -13.63 10.56
C ALA A 117 3.35 -15.16 10.59
N TRP A 118 4.16 -15.80 9.74
CA TRP A 118 4.37 -17.24 9.75
C TRP A 118 4.98 -17.73 11.08
N VAL A 119 6.00 -17.04 11.62
CA VAL A 119 6.58 -17.40 12.92
C VAL A 119 5.53 -17.35 14.03
N ILE A 120 4.70 -16.30 14.04
CA ILE A 120 3.65 -16.14 15.03
C ILE A 120 2.54 -17.17 14.88
N SER A 121 2.19 -17.54 13.65
CA SER A 121 1.20 -18.58 13.39
C SER A 121 1.66 -19.93 13.94
N VAL A 122 2.95 -20.27 13.78
CA VAL A 122 3.56 -21.47 14.34
C VAL A 122 3.56 -21.42 15.88
N ILE A 123 4.04 -20.33 16.49
CA ILE A 123 4.13 -20.22 17.95
C ILE A 123 2.74 -20.27 18.60
N LYS A 124 1.74 -19.61 17.99
CA LYS A 124 0.37 -19.57 18.50
C LYS A 124 -0.49 -20.75 18.05
N TRP A 125 0.05 -21.66 17.23
CA TRP A 125 -0.67 -22.80 16.65
C TRP A 125 -1.95 -22.39 15.92
N ARG A 126 -1.86 -21.31 15.14
CA ARG A 126 -2.99 -20.73 14.39
C ARG A 126 -2.75 -20.79 12.88
N PRO A 127 -3.83 -20.84 12.07
CA PRO A 127 -3.71 -20.77 10.62
C PRO A 127 -3.00 -19.49 10.18
N PHE A 128 -2.12 -19.65 9.20
CA PHE A 128 -1.41 -18.58 8.51
C PHE A 128 -2.11 -18.25 7.18
N LEU A 129 -2.64 -17.05 7.08
CA LEU A 129 -3.18 -16.49 5.85
C LEU A 129 -2.16 -15.54 5.24
N LEU A 130 -1.76 -15.78 4.00
CA LEU A 130 -0.84 -14.91 3.27
C LEU A 130 -1.60 -14.08 2.24
N GLU A 131 -1.62 -12.77 2.43
CA GLU A 131 -2.19 -11.81 1.50
C GLU A 131 -1.11 -11.29 0.54
N ILE A 132 -1.32 -11.50 -0.75
CA ILE A 132 -0.43 -11.05 -1.82
C ILE A 132 -1.11 -9.88 -2.51
N ARG A 133 -0.53 -8.68 -2.34
CA ARG A 133 -1.01 -7.43 -2.93
C ARG A 133 -0.19 -6.98 -4.13
N ASP A 134 0.99 -7.58 -4.28
CA ASP A 134 1.94 -7.40 -5.36
C ASP A 134 2.84 -8.64 -5.42
N LEU A 135 3.30 -8.99 -6.62
CA LEU A 135 4.18 -10.12 -6.88
C LEU A 135 5.61 -9.74 -6.55
N TRP A 136 5.96 -9.76 -5.26
CA TRP A 136 7.34 -9.56 -4.81
C TRP A 136 8.05 -10.92 -4.68
N PRO A 137 9.26 -11.10 -5.26
CA PRO A 137 10.15 -10.06 -5.78
C PRO A 137 10.03 -9.72 -7.26
N GLU A 138 9.19 -10.41 -8.04
CA GLU A 138 9.13 -10.25 -9.51
C GLU A 138 8.94 -8.80 -9.95
N PHE A 139 8.00 -8.07 -9.35
CA PHE A 139 7.80 -6.65 -9.66
C PHE A 139 9.08 -5.82 -9.48
N ALA A 140 9.88 -6.08 -8.44
CA ALA A 140 11.13 -5.37 -8.22
C ALA A 140 12.22 -5.76 -9.23
N VAL A 141 12.17 -6.99 -9.76
CA VAL A 141 13.07 -7.47 -10.81
C VAL A 141 12.71 -6.83 -12.15
N ASP A 142 11.43 -6.85 -12.52
CA ASP A 142 10.91 -6.30 -13.77
C ASP A 142 11.10 -4.78 -13.85
N MET A 143 10.91 -4.07 -12.74
CA MET A 143 11.20 -2.64 -12.63
C MET A 143 12.71 -2.32 -12.58
N GLY A 144 13.59 -3.33 -12.62
CA GLY A 144 15.04 -3.16 -12.57
C GLY A 144 15.55 -2.62 -11.22
N VAL A 145 14.74 -2.65 -10.16
CA VAL A 145 15.13 -2.21 -8.82
C VAL A 145 16.04 -3.24 -8.15
N LEU A 146 15.77 -4.53 -8.37
CA LEU A 146 16.55 -5.64 -7.86
C LEU A 146 17.24 -6.37 -9.02
N LYS A 147 18.54 -6.12 -9.21
CA LYS A 147 19.32 -6.68 -10.33
C LYS A 147 20.29 -7.81 -9.94
N ASN A 148 20.64 -7.93 -8.66
CA ASN A 148 21.65 -8.89 -8.22
C ASN A 148 21.09 -10.32 -8.24
N PRO A 149 21.67 -11.25 -9.03
CA PRO A 149 21.09 -12.59 -9.23
C PRO A 149 21.03 -13.42 -7.95
N VAL A 150 22.00 -13.25 -7.02
CA VAL A 150 22.00 -13.95 -5.73
C VAL A 150 20.85 -13.44 -4.86
N LEU A 151 20.66 -12.13 -4.78
CA LEU A 151 19.55 -11.54 -4.01
C LEU A 151 18.18 -11.92 -4.59
N ILE A 152 18.06 -11.95 -5.92
CA ILE A 152 16.85 -12.41 -6.62
C ILE A 152 16.56 -13.87 -6.26
N TRP A 153 17.57 -14.74 -6.35
CA TRP A 153 17.43 -16.15 -6.00
C TRP A 153 17.00 -16.34 -4.55
N MET A 154 17.62 -15.62 -3.60
CA MET A 154 17.25 -15.66 -2.18
C MET A 154 15.82 -15.17 -1.95
N ALA A 155 15.44 -14.06 -2.59
CA ALA A 155 14.10 -13.49 -2.48
C ALA A 155 13.02 -14.45 -3.01
N ARG A 156 13.22 -15.04 -4.19
CA ARG A 156 12.35 -16.07 -4.77
C ARG A 156 12.28 -17.33 -3.89
N ARG A 157 13.38 -17.69 -3.21
CA ARG A 157 13.40 -18.84 -2.31
C ARG A 157 12.58 -18.58 -1.05
N LEU A 158 12.67 -17.37 -0.50
CA LEU A 158 11.86 -16.92 0.63
C LEU A 158 10.37 -16.85 0.28
N GLU A 159 10.06 -16.30 -0.90
CA GLU A 159 8.71 -16.25 -1.44
C GLU A 159 8.10 -17.66 -1.53
N ARG A 160 8.77 -18.59 -2.23
CA ARG A 160 8.31 -20.00 -2.32
C ARG A 160 8.17 -20.67 -0.96
N PHE A 161 9.06 -20.36 -0.02
CA PHE A 161 8.95 -20.86 1.34
C PHE A 161 7.64 -20.39 2.00
N LEU A 162 7.32 -19.10 1.93
CA LEU A 162 6.09 -18.57 2.51
C LEU A 162 4.83 -19.11 1.82
N TYR A 163 4.85 -19.27 0.49
CA TYR A 163 3.74 -19.87 -0.25
C TYR A 163 3.50 -21.32 0.17
N ALA A 164 4.56 -22.09 0.40
CA ALA A 164 4.44 -23.45 0.92
C ALA A 164 3.87 -23.47 2.35
N ARG A 165 4.26 -22.51 3.20
CA ARG A 165 3.85 -22.44 4.62
C ARG A 165 2.48 -21.82 4.88
N ALA A 166 1.98 -20.98 3.98
CA ALA A 166 0.62 -20.46 4.09
C ALA A 166 -0.38 -21.61 4.20
N ASN A 167 -1.37 -21.50 5.08
CA ASN A 167 -2.52 -22.41 5.07
C ASN A 167 -3.46 -22.03 3.93
N HIS A 168 -3.62 -20.73 3.68
CA HIS A 168 -4.42 -20.18 2.60
C HIS A 168 -3.80 -18.87 2.09
N MET A 169 -4.12 -18.48 0.87
CA MET A 169 -3.57 -17.31 0.20
C MET A 169 -4.69 -16.43 -0.34
N LEU A 170 -4.58 -15.12 -0.14
CA LEU A 170 -5.48 -14.12 -0.72
C LEU A 170 -4.74 -13.32 -1.78
N VAL A 171 -5.38 -13.12 -2.93
CA VAL A 171 -4.90 -12.23 -3.98
C VAL A 171 -5.96 -11.21 -4.34
N ASN A 172 -5.52 -10.02 -4.74
CA ASN A 172 -6.40 -8.92 -5.14
C ASN A 172 -6.55 -8.75 -6.66
N SER A 173 -5.93 -9.63 -7.46
CA SER A 173 -6.01 -9.63 -8.92
C SER A 173 -6.21 -11.06 -9.44
N PRO A 174 -7.08 -11.30 -10.43
CA PRO A 174 -7.20 -12.60 -11.08
C PRO A 174 -5.87 -13.04 -11.70
N ALA A 175 -5.11 -12.11 -12.28
CA ALA A 175 -3.80 -12.40 -12.86
C ALA A 175 -2.78 -12.93 -11.83
N TYR A 176 -2.87 -12.47 -10.57
CA TYR A 176 -2.02 -12.99 -9.50
C TYR A 176 -2.42 -14.42 -9.12
N ARG A 177 -3.71 -14.74 -9.15
CA ARG A 177 -4.18 -16.12 -8.94
C ARG A 177 -3.59 -17.05 -10.00
N ASP A 178 -3.70 -16.66 -11.27
CA ASP A 178 -3.23 -17.48 -12.39
C ASP A 178 -1.71 -17.64 -12.36
N TYR A 179 -0.98 -16.56 -12.03
CA TYR A 179 0.46 -16.60 -11.82
C TYR A 179 0.86 -17.62 -10.74
N LEU A 180 0.21 -17.61 -9.58
CA LEU A 180 0.51 -18.52 -8.48
C LEU A 180 0.18 -19.98 -8.81
N ILE A 181 -0.91 -20.21 -9.54
CA ILE A 181 -1.24 -21.55 -10.07
C ILE A 181 -0.15 -22.01 -11.04
N GLY A 182 0.35 -21.12 -11.90
CA GLY A 182 1.48 -21.38 -12.79
C GLY A 182 2.77 -21.74 -12.06
N LEU A 183 2.95 -21.28 -10.81
CA LEU A 183 4.05 -21.69 -9.93
C LEU A 183 3.82 -23.04 -9.22
N GLY A 184 2.69 -23.71 -9.48
CA GLY A 184 2.34 -25.00 -8.89
C GLY A 184 1.62 -24.91 -7.55
N ILE A 185 1.09 -23.74 -7.17
CA ILE A 185 0.27 -23.60 -5.96
C ILE A 185 -1.15 -24.12 -6.26
N PRO A 186 -1.72 -25.01 -5.43
CA PRO A 186 -3.07 -25.53 -5.64
C PRO A 186 -4.11 -24.41 -5.66
N ALA A 187 -5.05 -24.47 -6.62
CA ALA A 187 -6.03 -23.43 -6.85
C ALA A 187 -6.98 -23.23 -5.66
N GLU A 188 -7.30 -24.31 -4.94
CA GLU A 188 -8.11 -24.32 -3.71
C GLU A 188 -7.46 -23.59 -2.54
N LYS A 189 -6.14 -23.42 -2.56
CA LYS A 189 -5.38 -22.66 -1.57
C LYS A 189 -5.45 -21.15 -1.81
N ILE A 190 -5.99 -20.72 -2.94
CA ILE A 190 -5.95 -19.32 -3.38
C ILE A 190 -7.36 -18.79 -3.56
N SER A 191 -7.72 -17.78 -2.78
CA SER A 191 -8.94 -17.00 -3.02
C SER A 191 -8.61 -15.64 -3.62
N PHE A 192 -9.34 -15.28 -4.66
CA PHE A 192 -9.35 -13.93 -5.20
C PHE A 192 -10.38 -13.09 -4.43
N ILE A 193 -9.93 -11.98 -3.85
CA ILE A 193 -10.76 -10.97 -3.19
C ILE A 193 -10.33 -9.61 -3.70
N ALA A 194 -11.16 -9.01 -4.57
CA ALA A 194 -10.91 -7.69 -5.12
C ALA A 194 -10.80 -6.62 -4.02
N ASN A 195 -10.05 -5.56 -4.29
CA ASN A 195 -10.10 -4.36 -3.46
C ASN A 195 -11.50 -3.73 -3.57
N GLY A 196 -12.12 -3.47 -2.42
CA GLY A 196 -13.36 -2.70 -2.35
C GLY A 196 -13.11 -1.19 -2.26
N VAL A 197 -14.18 -0.43 -2.45
CA VAL A 197 -14.28 1.00 -2.15
C VAL A 197 -15.30 1.21 -1.05
N ASP A 198 -15.17 2.30 -0.29
CA ASP A 198 -16.18 2.67 0.70
C ASP A 198 -17.30 3.47 0.03
N PRO A 199 -18.50 2.90 -0.17
CA PRO A 199 -19.55 3.55 -0.95
C PRO A 199 -20.10 4.81 -0.28
N ASP A 200 -20.03 4.89 1.05
CA ASP A 200 -20.49 6.05 1.83
C ASP A 200 -19.53 7.25 1.71
N MET A 201 -18.27 7.00 1.32
CA MET A 201 -17.31 8.06 1.05
C MET A 201 -17.54 8.68 -0.33
N PHE A 202 -17.87 7.88 -1.34
CA PHE A 202 -17.97 8.31 -2.74
C PHE A 202 -19.42 8.47 -3.17
N HIS A 203 -20.05 9.58 -2.76
CA HIS A 203 -21.40 9.95 -3.21
C HIS A 203 -21.37 10.88 -4.43
N VAL A 204 -21.91 10.41 -5.55
CA VAL A 204 -21.96 11.11 -6.85
C VAL A 204 -22.69 12.49 -6.78
N GLN A 205 -23.47 12.76 -5.74
CA GLN A 205 -24.33 13.95 -5.66
C GLN A 205 -23.73 15.17 -4.95
N LYS A 206 -22.44 15.16 -4.58
CA LYS A 206 -21.76 16.34 -4.00
C LYS A 206 -20.42 16.61 -4.69
N THR A 207 -20.44 17.34 -5.79
CA THR A 207 -19.23 18.00 -6.30
C THR A 207 -19.50 19.49 -6.47
N ALA A 208 -19.45 20.21 -5.34
CA ALA A 208 -19.33 21.65 -5.36
C ALA A 208 -17.84 22.03 -5.30
N GLY A 209 -17.31 22.54 -6.40
CA GLY A 209 -16.27 23.57 -6.41
C GLY A 209 -14.82 23.20 -6.05
N GLY A 210 -14.54 22.39 -5.02
CA GLY A 210 -13.21 22.26 -4.36
C GLY A 210 -11.96 22.58 -5.21
N LEU A 211 -11.46 21.60 -5.96
CA LEU A 211 -10.25 21.78 -6.80
C LEU A 211 -10.48 22.63 -8.05
N ARG A 212 -11.72 22.68 -8.55
CA ARG A 212 -12.04 23.49 -9.73
C ARG A 212 -11.91 24.97 -9.41
N ASP A 213 -12.34 25.38 -8.23
CA ASP A 213 -12.27 26.74 -7.72
C ASP A 213 -10.81 27.09 -7.38
N GLU A 214 -10.11 26.20 -6.68
CA GLU A 214 -8.70 26.39 -6.28
C GLU A 214 -7.79 26.68 -7.48
N PHE A 215 -8.00 25.96 -8.59
CA PHE A 215 -7.16 26.06 -9.79
C PHE A 215 -7.83 26.80 -10.96
N GLN A 216 -8.99 27.44 -10.73
CA GLN A 216 -9.74 28.19 -11.75
C GLN A 216 -10.08 27.35 -13.00
N LEU A 217 -10.38 26.06 -12.81
CA LEU A 217 -10.67 25.07 -13.85
C LEU A 217 -12.18 24.87 -14.10
N HIS A 218 -12.95 25.94 -13.89
CA HIS A 218 -14.37 25.95 -14.20
C HIS A 218 -14.58 25.72 -15.71
N GLN A 219 -15.62 24.95 -16.07
CA GLN A 219 -15.96 24.64 -17.47
C GLN A 219 -14.92 23.81 -18.25
N LYS A 220 -13.78 23.42 -17.64
CA LYS A 220 -12.81 22.51 -18.25
C LYS A 220 -13.23 21.06 -18.11
N TYR A 221 -12.98 20.27 -19.14
CA TYR A 221 -12.94 18.82 -19.11
C TYR A 221 -11.65 18.38 -18.40
N LEU A 222 -11.78 17.80 -17.21
CA LEU A 222 -10.65 17.40 -16.39
C LEU A 222 -10.26 15.95 -16.67
N VAL A 223 -9.01 15.76 -17.10
CA VAL A 223 -8.37 14.44 -17.15
C VAL A 223 -7.55 14.29 -15.87
N THR A 224 -8.10 13.56 -14.91
CA THR A 224 -7.52 13.45 -13.57
C THR A 224 -6.70 12.17 -13.41
N TYR A 225 -5.44 12.33 -12.99
CA TYR A 225 -4.65 11.26 -12.37
C TYR A 225 -4.65 11.46 -10.86
N ALA A 226 -5.02 10.43 -10.09
CA ALA A 226 -4.95 10.46 -8.63
C ALA A 226 -4.18 9.25 -8.11
N GLY A 227 -2.97 9.48 -7.57
CA GLY A 227 -2.14 8.38 -7.08
C GLY A 227 -0.68 8.74 -6.81
N ALA A 228 0.11 7.72 -6.49
CA ALA A 228 1.55 7.89 -6.28
C ALA A 228 2.25 8.31 -7.58
N MET A 229 3.24 9.20 -7.50
CA MET A 229 4.05 9.62 -8.64
C MET A 229 5.41 8.95 -8.58
N GLY A 230 5.47 7.72 -9.10
CA GLY A 230 6.71 6.95 -9.18
C GLY A 230 6.84 6.19 -10.49
N MET A 231 8.03 5.62 -10.70
CA MET A 231 8.44 4.93 -11.92
C MET A 231 7.41 3.91 -12.44
N ALA A 232 6.75 3.19 -11.55
CA ALA A 232 5.76 2.17 -11.91
C ALA A 232 4.47 2.75 -12.50
N ASN A 233 4.20 4.04 -12.30
CA ASN A 233 3.01 4.73 -12.78
C ASN A 233 3.20 5.33 -14.18
N ASN A 234 4.45 5.42 -14.68
CA ASN A 234 4.80 5.87 -16.03
C ASN A 234 4.08 7.15 -16.46
N LEU A 235 4.11 8.19 -15.61
CA LEU A 235 3.30 9.41 -15.79
C LEU A 235 3.82 10.33 -16.87
N GLU A 236 5.01 10.06 -17.41
CA GLU A 236 5.52 10.68 -18.62
C GLU A 236 4.51 10.57 -19.78
N VAL A 237 3.81 9.43 -19.91
CA VAL A 237 2.78 9.22 -20.95
C VAL A 237 1.60 10.19 -20.80
N VAL A 238 1.28 10.60 -19.57
CA VAL A 238 0.20 11.56 -19.31
C VAL A 238 0.64 12.96 -19.77
N LEU A 239 1.91 13.32 -19.59
CA LEU A 239 2.46 14.59 -20.07
C LEU A 239 2.56 14.63 -21.60
N GLU A 240 2.93 13.51 -22.23
CA GLU A 240 2.89 13.36 -23.68
C GLU A 240 1.47 13.56 -24.22
N ALA A 241 0.48 12.92 -23.61
CA ALA A 241 -0.93 13.12 -23.98
C ALA A 241 -1.39 14.58 -23.78
N ALA A 242 -0.98 15.21 -22.68
CA ALA A 242 -1.30 16.61 -22.41
C ALA A 242 -0.70 17.56 -23.46
N THR A 243 0.53 17.27 -23.90
CA THR A 243 1.21 18.04 -24.95
C THR A 243 0.41 18.03 -26.25
N LEU A 244 -0.08 16.84 -26.66
CA LEU A 244 -0.90 16.68 -27.87
C LEU A 244 -2.23 17.45 -27.80
N LEU A 245 -2.72 17.76 -26.60
CA LEU A 245 -3.99 18.45 -26.37
C LEU A 245 -3.81 19.90 -25.91
N THR A 246 -2.61 20.47 -26.03
CA THR A 246 -2.33 21.85 -25.58
C THR A 246 -3.18 22.89 -26.32
N ASP A 247 -3.53 22.64 -27.58
CA ASP A 247 -4.35 23.52 -28.42
C ASP A 247 -5.86 23.27 -28.27
N VAL A 248 -6.27 22.32 -27.42
CA VAL A 248 -7.68 22.05 -27.10
C VAL A 248 -8.02 22.79 -25.80
N PRO A 249 -8.58 24.01 -25.88
CA PRO A 249 -8.64 24.93 -24.74
C PRO A 249 -9.47 24.39 -23.58
N ASP A 250 -10.42 23.50 -23.83
CA ASP A 250 -11.34 23.00 -22.81
C ASP A 250 -10.80 21.78 -22.05
N VAL A 251 -9.68 21.19 -22.45
CA VAL A 251 -9.09 20.02 -21.78
C VAL A 251 -7.98 20.45 -20.84
N HIS A 252 -8.04 19.98 -19.59
CA HIS A 252 -7.00 20.22 -18.58
C HIS A 252 -6.67 18.94 -17.82
N PHE A 253 -5.40 18.70 -17.58
CA PHE A 253 -4.89 17.54 -16.88
C PHE A 253 -4.59 17.89 -15.42
N LEU A 254 -5.17 17.11 -14.50
CA LEU A 254 -5.02 17.32 -13.07
C LEU A 254 -4.25 16.14 -12.45
N MET A 255 -3.04 16.42 -11.97
CA MET A 255 -2.12 15.44 -11.39
C MET A 255 -2.18 15.55 -9.86
N VAL A 256 -2.97 14.68 -9.23
CA VAL A 256 -3.21 14.63 -7.78
C VAL A 256 -2.36 13.55 -7.14
N GLY A 257 -1.52 13.93 -6.18
CA GLY A 257 -0.64 13.02 -5.47
C GLY A 257 0.80 13.52 -5.35
N ASP A 258 1.67 12.62 -4.94
CA ASP A 258 3.10 12.89 -4.73
C ASP A 258 3.91 11.60 -4.90
N GLY A 259 5.23 11.72 -4.92
CA GLY A 259 6.14 10.60 -5.02
C GLY A 259 7.52 11.03 -5.49
N LYS A 260 8.41 10.05 -5.63
CA LYS A 260 9.82 10.29 -5.94
C LYS A 260 10.03 10.99 -7.29
N ASP A 261 9.13 10.77 -8.24
CA ASP A 261 9.26 11.31 -9.59
C ASP A 261 8.48 12.61 -9.78
N ARG A 262 7.80 13.13 -8.74
CA ARG A 262 7.01 14.38 -8.85
C ARG A 262 7.85 15.54 -9.39
N GLN A 263 8.99 15.84 -8.77
CA GLN A 263 9.84 16.95 -9.20
C GLN A 263 10.31 16.76 -10.65
N LYS A 264 10.72 15.54 -11.02
CA LYS A 264 11.13 15.18 -12.37
C LYS A 264 9.99 15.42 -13.38
N LEU A 265 8.76 15.06 -13.03
CA LEU A 265 7.58 15.26 -13.89
C LEU A 265 7.24 16.75 -14.04
N GLU A 266 7.35 17.55 -12.99
CA GLU A 266 7.15 19.00 -13.05
C GLU A 266 8.21 19.69 -13.93
N GLU A 267 9.47 19.25 -13.84
CA GLU A 267 10.57 19.71 -14.70
C GLU A 267 10.38 19.30 -16.16
N LEU A 268 9.92 18.06 -16.40
CA LEU A 268 9.62 17.55 -17.74
C LEU A 268 8.45 18.29 -18.38
N ALA A 269 7.37 18.55 -17.64
CA ALA A 269 6.24 19.34 -18.13
C ALA A 269 6.69 20.75 -18.57
N LYS A 270 7.60 21.38 -17.83
CA LYS A 270 8.18 22.67 -18.20
C LYS A 270 9.05 22.58 -19.46
N SER A 271 9.89 21.56 -19.58
CA SER A 271 10.76 21.40 -20.76
C SER A 271 9.98 21.08 -22.04
N MET A 272 8.86 20.36 -21.92
CA MET A 272 7.91 20.08 -23.00
C MET A 272 6.95 21.24 -23.28
N ASN A 273 6.99 22.31 -22.48
CA ASN A 273 6.08 23.47 -22.56
C ASN A 273 4.59 23.08 -22.48
N VAL A 274 4.26 22.12 -21.62
CA VAL A 274 2.88 21.67 -21.39
C VAL A 274 2.15 22.71 -20.54
N LYS A 275 1.10 23.33 -21.09
CA LYS A 275 0.39 24.45 -20.45
C LYS A 275 -0.90 24.05 -19.75
N ASN A 276 -1.45 22.89 -20.09
CA ASN A 276 -2.75 22.39 -19.63
C ASN A 276 -2.59 21.30 -18.57
N VAL A 277 -1.56 21.38 -17.71
CA VAL A 277 -1.31 20.44 -16.61
C VAL A 277 -1.18 21.19 -15.29
N THR A 278 -1.80 20.67 -14.23
CA THR A 278 -1.64 21.15 -12.86
C THR A 278 -1.26 20.01 -11.93
N PHE A 279 -0.20 20.21 -11.14
CA PHE A 279 0.20 19.32 -10.06
C PHE A 279 -0.32 19.85 -8.72
N THR A 280 -1.24 19.13 -8.07
CA THR A 280 -1.93 19.62 -6.87
C THR A 280 -1.23 19.27 -5.56
N GLY A 281 -0.24 18.38 -5.63
CA GLY A 281 0.30 17.66 -4.47
C GLY A 281 -0.66 16.62 -3.90
N SER A 282 -0.25 15.97 -2.80
CA SER A 282 -1.09 15.02 -2.07
C SER A 282 -2.27 15.71 -1.39
N ARG A 283 -3.44 15.05 -1.41
CA ARG A 283 -4.66 15.51 -0.74
C ARG A 283 -5.12 14.47 0.28
N PRO A 284 -5.78 14.89 1.38
CA PRO A 284 -6.42 13.97 2.31
C PRO A 284 -7.42 13.04 1.60
N LYS A 285 -7.52 11.79 2.05
CA LYS A 285 -8.44 10.80 1.46
C LYS A 285 -9.90 11.30 1.46
N SER A 286 -10.30 12.01 2.51
CA SER A 286 -11.65 12.60 2.65
C SER A 286 -12.00 13.63 1.58
N GLN A 287 -11.01 14.23 0.91
CA GLN A 287 -11.24 15.17 -0.20
C GLN A 287 -11.38 14.46 -1.55
N MET A 288 -10.99 13.18 -1.67
CA MET A 288 -11.04 12.46 -2.94
C MET A 288 -12.41 12.44 -3.65
N PRO A 289 -13.56 12.37 -2.96
CA PRO A 289 -14.86 12.46 -3.61
C PRO A 289 -15.13 13.80 -4.33
N GLU A 290 -14.46 14.88 -3.93
CA GLU A 290 -14.57 16.18 -4.61
C GLU A 290 -13.66 16.28 -5.85
N ILE A 291 -12.71 15.34 -5.98
CA ILE A 291 -11.67 15.31 -7.01
C ILE A 291 -12.05 14.40 -8.19
N LEU A 292 -12.76 13.29 -7.91
CA LEU A 292 -13.19 12.27 -8.85
C LEU A 292 -14.60 12.55 -9.38
#